data_AF-A0A9D3LXR4-F1
#
_entry.id   AF-A0A9D3LXR4-F1
#
_cell.length_a   1.000
_cell.length_b   1.000
_cell.length_c   1.000
_cell.angle_alpha   90.00
_cell.angle_beta   90.00
_cell.angle_gamma   90.00
#
_symmetry.space_group_name_H-M   'P 1'
#
loop_
_entity.id
_entity.type
_entity.pdbx_description
1 polymer ?
#
loop_
_entity_poly.entity_id
_entity_poly.type
_entity_poly.pdbx_seq_one_letter_code
_entity_poly.pdbx_strand_id
1 'polypeptide(L)'
;MFCSTARQVLPQLTGILSSGTPDKADSDEYLATGCNTVHSLLKAEPDMGKKVLNYTLVNSLSDISNNGYFPKSSKAAALLLYGLWAEKDIQSFLKKQGMNKSTFVNDITTLAHKSAQVIE
;
A
#
# COMPACT_ATOMS: atom_id res chain seq x y z
N MET A 1 -14.69 -19.45 9.08
CA MET A 1 -15.15 -18.33 9.95
C MET A 1 -14.03 -17.27 10.09
N PHE A 2 -13.53 -16.72 8.97
CA PHE A 2 -12.40 -15.75 8.98
C PHE A 2 -12.75 -14.36 8.39
N CYS A 3 -13.96 -14.19 7.83
CA CYS A 3 -14.31 -12.97 7.08
C CYS A 3 -14.69 -11.76 7.94
N SER A 4 -14.92 -11.87 9.26
CA SER A 4 -15.27 -10.70 10.10
C SER A 4 -14.04 -9.85 10.47
N THR A 5 -12.93 -10.49 10.80
CA THR A 5 -11.74 -9.81 11.34
C THR A 5 -11.02 -9.00 10.26
N ALA A 6 -10.83 -9.54 9.05
CA ALA A 6 -10.21 -8.82 7.94
C ALA A 6 -10.92 -7.49 7.62
N ARG A 7 -12.25 -7.49 7.67
CA ARG A 7 -13.10 -6.32 7.39
C ARG A 7 -13.02 -5.22 8.45
N GLN A 8 -12.68 -5.56 9.69
CA GLN A 8 -12.46 -4.58 10.75
C GLN A 8 -11.00 -4.11 10.82
N VAL A 9 -10.06 -5.00 10.53
CA VAL A 9 -8.62 -4.72 10.65
C VAL A 9 -8.13 -3.85 9.50
N LEU A 10 -8.64 -4.03 8.27
CA LEU A 10 -8.14 -3.26 7.12
C LEU A 10 -8.38 -1.74 7.27
N PRO A 11 -9.57 -1.24 7.62
CA PRO A 11 -9.77 0.20 7.84
C PRO A 11 -8.87 0.77 8.94
N GLN A 12 -8.66 0.01 10.02
CA GLN A 12 -7.79 0.43 11.13
C GLN A 12 -6.33 0.54 10.69
N LEU A 13 -5.81 -0.48 9.99
CA LEU A 13 -4.45 -0.47 9.48
C LEU A 13 -4.23 0.65 8.46
N THR A 14 -5.18 0.88 7.55
CA THR A 14 -5.08 1.99 6.61
C THR A 14 -5.13 3.34 7.31
N GLY A 15 -5.87 3.46 8.42
CA GLY A 15 -5.88 4.65 9.25
C GLY A 15 -4.52 4.94 9.88
N ILE A 16 -3.86 3.91 10.44
CA ILE A 16 -2.52 4.01 11.04
C ILE A 16 -1.47 4.40 9.99
N LEU A 17 -1.53 3.79 8.80
CA LEU A 17 -0.62 4.15 7.71
C LEU A 17 -0.86 5.59 7.21
N SER A 18 -2.12 6.05 7.24
CA SER A 18 -2.47 7.41 6.80
C SER A 18 -2.08 8.49 7.82
N SER A 19 -2.07 8.18 9.12
CA SER A 19 -1.70 9.13 10.18
C SER A 19 -0.19 9.36 10.30
N GLY A 20 0.62 8.53 9.65
CA GLY A 20 2.08 8.50 9.87
C GLY A 20 2.45 7.94 11.24
N THR A 21 3.72 7.52 11.39
CA THR A 21 4.27 6.98 12.64
C THR A 21 5.19 7.98 13.34
N PRO A 22 5.20 8.00 14.68
CA PRO A 22 6.12 8.84 15.45
C PRO A 22 7.54 8.26 15.46
N ASP A 23 8.43 8.87 14.69
CA ASP A 23 9.86 9.16 14.94
C ASP A 23 10.77 8.08 15.60
N LYS A 24 10.60 6.78 15.29
CA LYS A 24 11.50 5.71 15.78
C LYS A 24 11.93 4.72 14.71
N ALA A 25 13.13 4.14 14.84
CA ALA A 25 13.66 3.09 13.98
C ALA A 25 12.77 1.83 13.93
N ASP A 26 12.03 1.53 15.00
CA ASP A 26 11.00 0.47 15.03
C ASP A 26 9.82 0.75 14.08
N SER A 27 9.69 2.00 13.62
CA SER A 27 8.65 2.40 12.68
C SER A 27 8.87 1.78 11.30
N ASP A 28 10.11 1.52 10.86
CA ASP A 28 10.34 0.98 9.51
C ASP A 28 9.79 -0.45 9.37
N GLU A 29 10.11 -1.32 10.33
CA GLU A 29 9.62 -2.70 10.36
C GLU A 29 8.11 -2.77 10.62
N TYR A 30 7.60 -1.92 11.50
CA TYR A 30 6.17 -1.82 11.79
C TYR A 30 5.37 -1.33 10.58
N LEU A 31 5.82 -0.26 9.91
CA LEU A 31 5.19 0.27 8.69
C LEU A 31 5.28 -0.74 7.55
N ALA A 32 6.42 -1.41 7.38
CA ALA A 32 6.57 -2.46 6.37
C ALA A 32 5.58 -3.60 6.60
N THR A 33 5.44 -4.06 7.85
CA THR A 33 4.47 -5.08 8.25
C THR A 33 3.04 -4.62 7.99
N GLY A 34 2.72 -3.36 8.33
CA GLY A 34 1.42 -2.74 8.03
C GLY A 34 1.12 -2.74 6.54
N CYS A 35 2.05 -2.26 5.70
CA CYS A 35 1.90 -2.23 4.25
C CYS A 35 1.72 -3.63 3.65
N ASN A 36 2.52 -4.61 4.09
CA ASN A 36 2.41 -6.00 3.62
C ASN A 36 1.10 -6.67 4.06
N THR A 37 0.64 -6.38 5.28
CA THR A 37 -0.63 -6.89 5.80
C THR A 37 -1.80 -6.29 5.02
N VAL A 38 -1.79 -4.98 4.81
CA VAL A 38 -2.77 -4.27 3.98
C VAL A 38 -2.77 -4.82 2.55
N HIS A 39 -1.61 -5.04 1.95
CA HIS A 39 -1.49 -5.66 0.62
C HIS A 39 -2.12 -7.05 0.57
N SER A 40 -1.83 -7.90 1.57
CA SER A 40 -2.38 -9.26 1.63
C SER A 40 -3.90 -9.26 1.85
N LEU A 41 -4.40 -8.37 2.71
CA LEU A 41 -5.83 -8.20 2.96
C LEU A 41 -6.57 -7.63 1.74
N LEU A 42 -5.95 -6.70 1.00
CA LEU A 42 -6.50 -6.15 -0.23
C LEU A 42 -6.62 -7.20 -1.34
N LYS A 43 -5.68 -8.14 -1.40
CA LYS A 43 -5.75 -9.30 -2.30
C LYS A 43 -6.83 -10.30 -1.87
N ALA A 44 -6.98 -10.54 -0.57
CA ALA A 44 -7.97 -11.47 -0.04
C ALA A 44 -9.41 -10.93 -0.12
N GLU A 45 -9.60 -9.61 0.05
CA GLU A 45 -10.91 -8.95 0.16
C GLU A 45 -10.96 -7.68 -0.73
N PRO A 46 -10.91 -7.81 -2.07
CA PRO A 46 -10.76 -6.68 -3.00
C PRO A 46 -11.93 -5.69 -2.95
N ASP A 47 -13.16 -6.14 -2.67
CA ASP A 47 -14.33 -5.27 -2.57
C ASP A 47 -14.31 -4.37 -1.33
N MET A 48 -13.75 -4.87 -0.22
CA MET A 48 -13.54 -4.07 0.98
C MET A 48 -12.31 -3.18 0.81
N GLY A 49 -11.32 -3.65 0.06
CA GLY A 49 -10.19 -2.86 -0.41
C GLY A 49 -10.58 -1.57 -1.11
N LYS A 50 -11.47 -1.67 -2.11
CA LYS A 50 -12.00 -0.49 -2.82
C LYS A 50 -12.64 0.53 -1.85
N LYS A 51 -13.22 0.10 -0.72
CA LYS A 51 -13.83 1.02 0.25
C LYS A 51 -12.82 1.81 1.08
N VAL A 52 -11.62 1.26 1.31
CA VAL A 52 -10.56 1.92 2.09
C VAL A 52 -9.59 2.72 1.20
N LEU A 53 -9.54 2.42 -0.10
CA LEU A 53 -8.70 3.11 -1.07
C LEU A 53 -9.26 4.51 -1.37
N ASN A 54 -8.61 5.53 -0.82
CA ASN A 54 -8.92 6.94 -1.01
C ASN A 54 -7.63 7.75 -1.24
N TYR A 55 -7.78 9.02 -1.61
CA TYR A 55 -6.65 9.91 -1.92
C TYR A 55 -5.67 10.04 -0.76
N THR A 56 -6.18 10.14 0.47
CA THR A 56 -5.36 10.26 1.68
C THR A 56 -4.44 9.06 1.85
N LEU A 57 -4.99 7.84 1.81
CA LEU A 57 -4.20 6.61 1.94
C LEU A 57 -3.16 6.49 0.83
N VAL A 58 -3.55 6.79 -0.41
CA VAL A 58 -2.63 6.71 -1.57
C VAL A 58 -1.50 7.73 -1.43
N ASN A 59 -1.79 8.95 -0.98
CA ASN A 59 -0.77 9.96 -0.75
C ASN A 59 0.19 9.54 0.36
N SER A 60 -0.33 9.04 1.48
CA SER A 60 0.51 8.54 2.58
C SER A 60 1.38 7.36 2.15
N LEU A 61 0.85 6.42 1.37
CA LEU A 61 1.65 5.34 0.80
C LEU A 61 2.71 5.86 -0.17
N SER A 62 2.40 6.88 -0.96
CA SER A 62 3.36 7.54 -1.85
C SER A 62 4.47 8.20 -1.03
N ASP A 63 4.15 8.91 0.04
CA ASP A 63 5.11 9.56 0.93
C ASP A 63 6.01 8.52 1.62
N ILE A 64 5.44 7.41 2.12
CA ILE A 64 6.20 6.28 2.68
C ILE A 64 7.11 5.67 1.60
N SER A 65 6.62 5.47 0.38
CA SER A 65 7.42 4.89 -0.71
C SER A 65 8.61 5.77 -1.09
N ASN A 66 8.47 7.09 -1.04
CA ASN A 66 9.54 8.05 -1.31
C ASN A 66 10.44 8.29 -0.09
N ASN A 67 10.11 7.74 1.07
CA ASN A 67 10.88 7.95 2.28
C ASN A 67 12.15 7.07 2.31
N GLY A 68 13.28 7.67 1.97
CA GLY A 68 14.59 6.99 2.00
C GLY A 68 15.13 6.66 3.40
N TYR A 69 14.54 7.20 4.47
CA TYR A 69 14.97 6.89 5.85
C TYR A 69 14.49 5.52 6.32
N PHE A 70 13.46 4.97 5.69
CA PHE A 70 12.79 3.73 6.08
C PHE A 70 12.74 2.75 4.88
N PRO A 71 13.86 2.09 4.55
CA PRO A 71 13.99 1.31 3.32
C PRO A 71 13.05 0.08 3.26
N LYS A 72 12.71 -0.55 4.39
CA LYS A 72 11.79 -1.71 4.39
C LYS A 72 10.37 -1.28 4.04
N SER A 73 9.88 -0.23 4.70
CA SER A 73 8.54 0.31 4.52
C SER A 73 8.40 1.02 3.18
N SER A 74 9.43 1.74 2.73
CA SER A 74 9.49 2.30 1.38
C SER A 74 9.27 1.21 0.33
N LYS A 75 10.03 0.10 0.40
CA LYS A 75 9.86 -1.03 -0.52
C LYS A 75 8.47 -1.66 -0.43
N ALA A 76 7.94 -1.88 0.77
CA ALA A 76 6.62 -2.49 0.97
C ALA A 76 5.48 -1.60 0.42
N ALA A 77 5.51 -0.30 0.70
CA ALA A 77 4.55 0.67 0.17
C ALA A 77 4.65 0.80 -1.36
N ALA A 78 5.86 0.79 -1.89
CA ALA A 78 6.12 0.83 -3.32
C ALA A 78 5.53 -0.39 -4.05
N LEU A 79 5.71 -1.59 -3.49
CA LEU A 79 5.11 -2.82 -4.00
C LEU A 79 3.58 -2.81 -3.92
N LEU A 80 3.02 -2.30 -2.82
CA LEU A 80 1.58 -2.15 -2.64
C LEU A 80 0.99 -1.21 -3.70
N LEU A 81 1.57 -0.02 -3.89
CA LEU A 81 1.13 0.95 -4.91
C LEU A 81 1.18 0.36 -6.33
N TYR A 82 2.27 -0.32 -6.68
CA TYR A 82 2.39 -0.97 -7.99
C TYR A 82 1.30 -2.04 -8.17
N GLY A 83 1.10 -2.89 -7.15
CA GLY A 83 0.08 -3.95 -7.16
C GLY A 83 -1.33 -3.40 -7.34
N LEU A 84 -1.67 -2.32 -6.65
CA LEU A 84 -2.98 -1.65 -6.77
C LEU A 84 -3.27 -1.18 -8.20
N TRP A 85 -2.26 -0.68 -8.91
CA TRP A 85 -2.44 -0.21 -10.28
C TRP A 85 -2.36 -1.32 -11.33
N ALA A 86 -1.71 -2.45 -11.01
CA ALA A 86 -1.65 -3.63 -11.86
C ALA A 86 -3.00 -4.37 -11.93
N GLU A 87 -3.78 -4.36 -10.84
CA GLU A 87 -5.11 -4.97 -10.78
C GLU A 87 -6.15 -4.15 -11.55
N LYS A 88 -6.74 -4.72 -12.61
CA LYS A 88 -7.63 -3.99 -13.54
C LYS A 88 -8.86 -3.38 -12.87
N ASP A 89 -9.46 -4.10 -11.93
CA ASP A 89 -10.66 -3.65 -11.22
C ASP A 89 -10.36 -2.49 -10.27
N ILE A 90 -9.22 -2.58 -9.56
CA ILE A 90 -8.75 -1.53 -8.66
C ILE A 90 -8.31 -0.32 -9.48
N GLN A 91 -7.53 -0.52 -10.54
CA GLN A 91 -7.11 0.54 -11.45
C GLN A 91 -8.31 1.31 -12.02
N SER A 92 -9.35 0.60 -12.48
CA SER A 92 -10.56 1.22 -13.01
C SER A 92 -11.29 2.05 -11.95
N PHE A 93 -11.31 1.57 -10.70
CA PHE A 93 -11.87 2.29 -9.56
C PHE A 93 -11.06 3.54 -9.21
N LEU A 94 -9.73 3.45 -9.15
CA LEU A 94 -8.83 4.58 -8.86
C LEU A 94 -8.89 5.66 -9.94
N LYS A 95 -8.97 5.26 -11.21
CA LYS A 95 -9.17 6.19 -12.34
C LYS A 95 -10.50 6.95 -12.22
N LYS A 96 -11.58 6.28 -11.79
CA LYS A 96 -12.88 6.94 -11.54
C LYS A 96 -12.83 7.94 -10.38
N GLN A 97 -11.91 7.77 -9.43
CA GLN A 97 -11.62 8.76 -8.38
C GLN A 97 -10.69 9.91 -8.85
N GLY A 98 -10.28 9.94 -10.12
CA GLY A 98 -9.41 10.97 -10.67
C GLY A 98 -7.92 10.77 -10.37
N MET A 99 -7.51 9.59 -9.92
CA MET A 99 -6.11 9.31 -9.62
C MET A 99 -5.31 8.92 -10.87
N ASN A 100 -4.03 9.29 -10.87
CA ASN A 100 -3.14 9.16 -12.02
C ASN A 100 -2.13 8.02 -11.86
N LYS A 101 -1.79 7.38 -12.98
CA LYS A 101 -0.82 6.26 -13.02
C LYS A 101 0.52 6.62 -12.36
N SER A 102 1.01 7.84 -12.56
CA SER A 102 2.32 8.30 -12.06
C SER A 102 2.46 8.22 -10.54
N THR A 103 1.35 8.31 -9.79
CA THR A 103 1.36 8.17 -8.33
C THR A 103 1.62 6.72 -7.90
N PHE A 104 1.23 5.74 -8.72
CA PHE A 104 1.32 4.32 -8.38
C PHE A 104 2.48 3.61 -9.08
N VAL A 105 2.76 4.01 -10.32
CA VAL A 105 3.80 3.43 -11.18
C VAL A 105 4.78 4.54 -11.55
N ASN A 106 5.89 4.57 -10.82
CA ASN A 106 7.02 5.48 -11.00
C ASN A 106 8.33 4.70 -10.90
N ASP A 107 9.47 5.38 -10.96
CA ASP A 107 10.78 4.73 -10.93
C ASP A 107 10.97 3.92 -9.64
N ILE A 108 10.56 4.45 -8.48
CA ILE A 108 10.70 3.78 -7.18
C ILE A 108 9.84 2.51 -7.13
N THR A 109 8.55 2.61 -7.50
CA THR A 109 7.64 1.47 -7.45
C THR A 109 7.97 0.40 -8.49
N THR A 110 8.44 0.82 -9.66
CA THR A 110 8.92 -0.10 -10.71
C THR A 110 10.20 -0.80 -10.29
N LEU A 111 11.16 -0.10 -9.67
CA LEU A 111 12.39 -0.68 -9.16
C LEU A 111 12.10 -1.67 -8.03
N ALA A 112 11.23 -1.32 -7.08
CA ALA A 112 10.81 -2.20 -6.01
C ALA A 112 10.16 -3.48 -6.56
N HIS A 113 9.26 -3.35 -7.54
CA HIS A 113 8.60 -4.47 -8.20
C HIS A 113 9.58 -5.40 -8.93
N LYS A 114 10.50 -4.84 -9.73
CA LYS A 114 11.55 -5.62 -10.39
C LYS A 114 12.44 -6.33 -9.38
N SER A 115 12.86 -5.64 -8.32
CA SER A 115 13.71 -6.20 -7.26
C SER A 115 13.04 -7.33 -6.47
N ALA A 116 11.70 -7.37 -6.45
CA ALA A 116 10.94 -8.45 -5.85
C ALA A 116 10.78 -9.67 -6.77
N GLN A 117 10.88 -9.48 -8.09
CA GLN A 117 10.82 -10.57 -9.09
C GLN A 117 12.17 -11.24 -9.35
N VAL A 118 13.29 -10.59 -9.01
CA VAL A 118 14.66 -11.12 -9.23
C VAL A 118 15.07 -12.15 -8.16
N ILE A 119 14.19 -12.50 -7.23
CA ILE A 119 14.39 -13.58 -6.25
C ILE A 119 13.69 -14.84 -6.78
N GLU A 120 14.19 -15.42 -7.86
CA GLU A 120 13.94 -16.80 -8.30
C GLU A 120 15.25 -17.43 -8.79
#